data_AF-A0A410J3E2-F1
#
_entry.id   AF-A0A410J3E2-F1
#
_cell.length_a   1.000
_cell.length_b   1.000
_cell.length_c   1.000
_cell.angle_alpha   90.00
_cell.angle_beta   90.00
_cell.angle_gamma   90.00
#
_symmetry.space_group_name_H-M   'P 1'
#
loop_
_entity.id
_entity.type
_entity.pdbx_description
1 polymer ?
#
loop_
_entity_poly.entity_id
_entity_poly.type
_entity_poly.pdbx_seq_one_letter_code
_entity_poly.pdbx_strand_id
1 'polypeptide(L)'
;MLVFIDDGSTNIKLQWQESDGTIKQHISPNSFKREWAVSFGDKKVFNYTLNGEQYSFDPISPDAVVTTNIAWQYSDVNVVAVHHALLTSGLPVSEVDIVCTLPLTEYYDRNNQPNTENIERKKANFRKKIILNGGDTFTIKDVKVMPESIPAGYEALQELDELDSLLIIDLGAPH
;
A
#
# COMPACT_ATOMS: atom_id res chain seq x y z
N MET A 1 -6.54 -4.80 -14.41
CA MET A 1 -6.42 -5.77 -13.28
C MET A 1 -6.80 -5.04 -12.00
N LEU A 2 -7.57 -5.65 -11.10
CA LEU A 2 -7.92 -5.06 -9.79
C LEU A 2 -7.06 -5.71 -8.70
N VAL A 3 -6.38 -4.90 -7.90
CA VAL A 3 -5.54 -5.36 -6.79
C VAL A 3 -6.00 -4.74 -5.48
N PHE A 4 -6.24 -5.58 -4.47
CA PHE A 4 -6.52 -5.15 -3.10
C PHE A 4 -5.22 -4.99 -2.35
N ILE A 5 -5.04 -3.85 -1.70
CA ILE A 5 -3.78 -3.43 -1.10
C ILE A 5 -4.07 -2.99 0.33
N ASP A 6 -3.64 -3.79 1.29
CA ASP A 6 -3.45 -3.32 2.67
C ASP A 6 -2.02 -2.78 2.72
N ASP A 7 -1.92 -1.48 2.47
CA ASP A 7 -0.68 -0.76 2.56
C ASP A 7 -0.53 -0.30 4.01
N GLY A 8 0.04 -1.16 4.85
CA GLY A 8 0.46 -0.81 6.21
C GLY A 8 1.89 -0.28 6.25
N SER A 9 2.22 0.53 7.26
CA SER A 9 3.54 1.15 7.42
C SER A 9 4.71 0.17 7.60
N THR A 10 4.42 -1.07 8.00
CA THR A 10 5.43 -2.14 8.12
C THR A 10 5.53 -2.99 6.86
N ASN A 11 4.40 -3.47 6.36
CA ASN A 11 4.32 -4.34 5.19
C ASN A 11 3.14 -3.93 4.32
N ILE A 12 3.35 -4.01 3.02
CA ILE A 12 2.33 -3.95 1.98
C ILE A 12 1.84 -5.37 1.72
N LYS A 13 0.56 -5.64 1.92
CA LYS A 13 -0.09 -6.91 1.58
C LYS A 13 -0.96 -6.70 0.35
N LEU A 14 -0.79 -7.55 -0.65
CA LEU A 14 -1.58 -7.55 -1.87
C LEU A 14 -2.43 -8.80 -1.94
N GLN A 15 -3.62 -8.66 -2.51
CA GLN A 15 -4.45 -9.78 -2.94
C GLN A 15 -5.09 -9.48 -4.29
N TRP A 16 -5.10 -10.46 -5.19
CA TRP A 16 -5.81 -10.38 -6.47
C TRP A 16 -6.25 -11.77 -6.91
N GLN A 17 -7.11 -11.82 -7.91
CA GLN A 17 -7.55 -13.05 -8.55
C GLN A 17 -7.00 -13.11 -9.98
N GLU A 18 -6.41 -14.25 -10.35
CA GLU A 18 -5.95 -14.53 -11.71
C GLU A 18 -7.11 -15.01 -12.60
N SER A 19 -6.90 -15.03 -13.93
CA SER A 19 -7.94 -15.40 -14.89
C SER A 19 -8.45 -16.83 -14.76
N ASP A 20 -7.67 -17.73 -14.14
CA ASP A 20 -8.06 -19.11 -13.84
C ASP A 20 -8.87 -19.24 -12.54
N GLY A 21 -9.15 -18.12 -11.86
CA GLY A 21 -9.87 -18.05 -10.60
C GLY A 21 -8.97 -18.19 -9.36
N THR A 22 -7.67 -18.45 -9.52
CA THR A 22 -6.72 -18.57 -8.41
C THR A 22 -6.58 -17.26 -7.66
N ILE A 23 -6.78 -17.27 -6.34
CA ILE A 23 -6.50 -16.13 -5.47
C ILE A 23 -5.02 -16.16 -5.10
N LYS A 24 -4.33 -15.04 -5.35
CA LYS A 24 -2.93 -14.85 -5.00
C LYS A 24 -2.82 -13.84 -3.87
N GLN A 25 -1.84 -14.06 -3.00
CA GLN A 25 -1.45 -13.14 -1.94
C GLN A 25 0.04 -12.86 -2.05
N HIS A 26 0.43 -11.62 -1.80
CA HIS A 26 1.84 -11.20 -1.82
C HIS A 26 2.10 -10.25 -0.64
N ILE A 27 3.30 -10.32 -0.08
CA ILE A 27 3.74 -9.40 0.97
C ILE A 27 5.08 -8.77 0.59
N SER A 28 5.20 -7.47 0.78
CA SER A 28 6.42 -6.70 0.52
C SER A 28 6.68 -5.74 1.67
N PRO A 29 7.89 -5.73 2.25
CA PRO A 29 8.20 -4.88 3.39
C PRO A 29 8.36 -3.41 2.99
N ASN A 30 7.99 -2.50 3.89
CA ASN A 30 8.36 -1.10 3.78
C ASN A 30 9.79 -0.89 4.30
N SER A 31 10.77 -1.01 3.41
CA SER A 31 12.18 -0.80 3.75
C SER A 31 12.91 -0.06 2.63
N PHE A 32 12.73 1.26 2.61
CA PHE A 32 13.27 2.14 1.56
C PHE A 32 14.14 3.23 2.17
N LYS A 33 15.20 3.61 1.44
CA LYS A 33 16.08 4.74 1.75
C LYS A 33 15.98 5.84 0.69
N ARG A 34 16.30 7.08 1.05
CA ARG A 34 16.23 8.28 0.19
C ARG A 34 17.48 8.50 -0.66
N GLU A 35 17.91 7.45 -1.33
CA GLU A 35 19.02 7.47 -2.27
C GLU A 35 18.92 6.24 -3.16
N TRP A 36 19.58 6.26 -4.31
CA TRP A 36 19.72 5.08 -5.14
C TRP A 36 20.76 4.11 -4.57
N ALA A 37 20.48 2.82 -4.70
CA ALA A 37 21.45 1.78 -4.44
C ALA A 37 22.41 1.65 -5.62
N VAL A 38 23.69 1.46 -5.33
CA VAL A 38 24.70 1.12 -6.33
C VAL A 38 24.87 -0.39 -6.35
N SER A 39 24.80 -0.99 -7.54
CA SER A 39 25.07 -2.41 -7.74
C SER A 39 26.22 -2.56 -8.72
N PHE A 40 27.31 -3.19 -8.27
CA PHE A 40 28.42 -3.59 -9.13
C PHE A 40 28.25 -5.07 -9.46
N GLY A 41 27.56 -5.38 -10.57
CA GLY A 41 27.31 -6.75 -11.04
C GLY A 41 25.84 -7.04 -11.33
N ASP A 42 25.48 -8.32 -11.39
CA ASP A 42 24.15 -8.78 -11.82
C ASP A 42 23.08 -8.73 -10.71
N LYS A 43 23.42 -8.21 -9.52
CA LYS A 43 22.43 -8.06 -8.44
C LYS A 43 21.43 -6.98 -8.84
N LYS A 44 20.17 -7.40 -9.07
CA LYS A 44 19.07 -6.49 -9.36
C LYS A 44 18.84 -5.54 -8.19
N VAL A 45 18.80 -4.25 -8.48
CA VAL A 45 18.41 -3.18 -7.55
C VAL A 45 17.20 -2.46 -8.11
N PHE A 46 16.35 -1.95 -7.22
CA PHE A 46 15.16 -1.19 -7.59
C PHE A 46 15.38 0.27 -7.20
N ASN A 47 15.76 1.09 -8.18
CA ASN A 47 16.03 2.51 -8.01
C ASN A 47 14.90 3.32 -8.62
N TYR A 48 14.21 4.09 -7.79
CA TYR A 48 13.03 4.84 -8.15
C TYR A 48 13.29 6.34 -8.13
N THR A 49 12.56 7.06 -8.96
CA THR A 49 12.42 8.52 -8.87
C THR A 49 10.96 8.89 -8.75
N LEU A 50 10.64 9.73 -7.76
CA LEU A 50 9.28 10.23 -7.52
C LEU A 50 9.41 11.65 -6.97
N ASN A 51 8.66 12.60 -7.55
CA ASN A 51 8.71 14.03 -7.17
C ASN A 51 10.12 14.67 -7.17
N GLY A 52 11.04 14.16 -7.99
CA GLY A 52 12.43 14.65 -8.06
C GLY A 52 13.36 14.05 -7.01
N GLU A 53 12.85 13.25 -6.08
CA GLU A 53 13.62 12.54 -5.07
C GLU A 53 13.97 11.12 -5.52
N GLN A 54 15.07 10.58 -5.00
CA GLN A 54 15.55 9.24 -5.29
C GLN A 54 15.24 8.29 -4.15
N TYR A 55 14.77 7.08 -4.48
CA TYR A 55 14.50 6.03 -3.51
C TYR A 55 15.07 4.69 -3.97
N SER A 56 15.45 3.84 -3.04
CA SER A 56 15.77 2.45 -3.35
C SER A 56 15.30 1.50 -2.26
N PHE A 57 14.98 0.27 -2.67
CA PHE A 57 14.65 -0.81 -1.75
C PHE A 57 15.92 -1.35 -1.09
N ASP A 58 15.91 -1.45 0.24
CA ASP A 58 17.00 -2.03 1.01
C ASP A 58 16.44 -2.85 2.19
N PRO A 59 16.47 -4.19 2.11
CA PRO A 59 15.83 -5.06 3.10
C PRO A 59 16.54 -5.12 4.45
N ILE A 60 17.75 -4.56 4.57
CA ILE A 60 18.57 -4.62 5.80
C ILE A 60 19.00 -3.23 6.29
N SER A 61 18.49 -2.16 5.67
CA SER A 61 18.94 -0.81 6.01
C SER A 61 18.43 -0.39 7.38
N PRO A 62 19.33 0.03 8.31
CA PRO A 62 18.91 0.77 9.49
C PRO A 62 18.41 2.18 9.15
N ASP A 63 18.70 2.67 7.93
CA ASP A 63 18.29 3.98 7.41
C ASP A 63 16.94 3.94 6.69
N ALA A 64 16.17 2.86 6.85
CA ALA A 64 14.80 2.79 6.36
C ALA A 64 14.02 4.00 6.89
N VAL A 65 13.29 4.68 6.01
CA VAL A 65 12.58 5.91 6.38
C VAL A 65 11.53 5.60 7.45
N VAL A 66 11.83 5.96 8.69
CA VAL A 66 10.89 5.86 9.80
C VAL A 66 9.86 6.98 9.68
N THR A 67 8.61 6.60 9.52
CA THR A 67 7.47 7.52 9.50
C THR A 67 6.45 7.05 10.53
N THR A 68 5.70 7.99 11.11
CA THR A 68 4.51 7.62 11.87
C THR A 68 3.48 7.00 10.92
N ASN A 69 2.63 6.10 11.44
CA ASN A 69 1.60 5.44 10.64
C ASN A 69 0.76 6.44 9.84
N ILE A 70 0.43 7.60 10.40
CA ILE A 70 -0.38 8.64 9.75
C ILE A 70 0.40 9.34 8.62
N ALA A 71 1.60 9.87 8.90
CA ALA A 71 2.37 10.60 7.90
C ALA A 71 2.78 9.71 6.73
N TRP A 72 2.99 8.43 7.01
CA TRP A 72 3.31 7.41 6.02
C TRP A 72 2.22 7.28 4.93
N GLN A 73 0.94 7.28 5.31
CA GLN A 73 -0.19 7.02 4.40
C GLN A 73 -0.27 7.97 3.20
N TYR A 74 0.26 9.19 3.35
CA TYR A 74 0.25 10.24 2.32
C TYR A 74 1.65 10.57 1.77
N SER A 75 2.64 9.76 2.12
CA SER A 75 4.05 9.99 1.78
C SER A 75 4.40 9.49 0.38
N ASP A 76 5.48 10.01 -0.17
CA ASP A 76 6.08 9.50 -1.41
C ASP A 76 6.62 8.07 -1.22
N VAL A 77 7.12 7.74 -0.02
CA VAL A 77 7.63 6.41 0.31
C VAL A 77 6.51 5.36 0.27
N ASN A 78 5.29 5.69 0.68
CA ASN A 78 4.14 4.80 0.53
C ASN A 78 3.85 4.47 -0.94
N VAL A 79 3.91 5.47 -1.84
CA VAL A 79 3.75 5.24 -3.29
C VAL A 79 4.85 4.34 -3.81
N VAL A 80 6.11 4.60 -3.44
CA VAL A 80 7.26 3.76 -3.82
C VAL A 80 7.07 2.31 -3.32
N ALA A 81 6.64 2.13 -2.07
CA ALA A 81 6.41 0.82 -1.48
C ALA A 81 5.32 0.03 -2.20
N VAL A 82 4.19 0.66 -2.54
CA VAL A 82 3.11 0.02 -3.29
C VAL A 82 3.56 -0.38 -4.70
N HIS A 83 4.26 0.50 -5.41
CA HIS A 83 4.79 0.15 -6.73
C HIS A 83 5.84 -0.98 -6.66
N HIS A 84 6.68 -0.99 -5.64
CA HIS A 84 7.63 -2.09 -5.42
C HIS A 84 6.92 -3.41 -5.11
N ALA A 85 5.86 -3.38 -4.30
CA ALA A 85 5.05 -4.56 -4.02
C ALA A 85 4.42 -5.12 -5.31
N LEU A 86 3.87 -4.25 -6.17
CA LEU A 86 3.34 -4.66 -7.47
C LEU A 86 4.43 -5.27 -8.37
N LEU A 87 5.60 -4.63 -8.46
CA LEU A 87 6.74 -5.12 -9.26
C LEU A 87 7.32 -6.45 -8.79
N THR A 88 7.13 -6.79 -7.51
CA THR A 88 7.62 -8.04 -6.91
C THR A 88 6.53 -9.10 -6.75
N SER A 89 5.28 -8.79 -7.08
CA SER A 89 4.12 -9.68 -6.93
C SER A 89 4.08 -10.84 -7.92
N GLY A 90 4.83 -10.75 -9.02
CA GLY A 90 4.74 -11.68 -10.16
C GLY A 90 3.70 -11.30 -11.21
N LEU A 91 2.86 -10.29 -10.95
CA LEU A 91 1.98 -9.73 -11.98
C LEU A 91 2.80 -9.09 -13.13
N PRO A 92 2.33 -9.21 -14.38
CA PRO A 92 2.93 -8.49 -15.49
C PRO A 92 2.64 -6.99 -15.38
N VAL A 93 3.67 -6.17 -15.64
CA VAL A 93 3.54 -4.70 -15.63
C VAL A 93 2.45 -4.28 -16.60
N SER A 94 1.45 -3.57 -16.07
CA SER A 94 0.24 -3.18 -16.80
C SER A 94 -0.48 -2.02 -16.11
N GLU A 95 -1.63 -1.59 -16.65
CA GLU A 95 -2.57 -0.72 -15.95
C GLU A 95 -3.35 -1.50 -14.88
N VAL A 96 -3.42 -0.93 -13.68
CA VAL A 96 -4.12 -1.53 -12.53
C VAL A 96 -5.07 -0.52 -11.88
N ASP A 97 -6.22 -1.04 -11.46
CA ASP A 97 -7.09 -0.38 -10.49
C ASP A 97 -6.77 -0.94 -9.11
N ILE A 98 -6.83 -0.11 -8.08
CA ILE A 98 -6.49 -0.54 -6.72
C ILE A 98 -7.57 -0.18 -5.70
N VAL A 99 -7.65 -0.99 -4.66
CA VAL A 99 -8.31 -0.63 -3.40
C VAL A 99 -7.23 -0.57 -2.32
N CYS A 100 -6.94 0.61 -1.80
CA CYS A 100 -5.98 0.80 -0.70
C CYS A 100 -6.69 1.02 0.64
N THR A 101 -5.93 1.09 1.73
CA THR A 101 -6.49 1.29 3.07
C THR A 101 -6.12 2.64 3.68
N LEU A 102 -6.90 3.07 4.66
CA LEU A 102 -6.53 4.12 5.61
C LEU A 102 -6.83 3.64 7.04
N PRO A 103 -5.99 3.99 8.03
CA PRO A 103 -6.28 3.75 9.44
C PRO A 103 -7.66 4.29 9.84
N LEU A 104 -8.33 3.64 10.79
CA LEU A 104 -9.69 4.01 11.21
C LEU A 104 -9.81 5.50 11.55
N THR A 105 -8.85 6.06 12.30
CA THR A 105 -8.85 7.47 12.71
C THR A 105 -8.50 8.45 11.58
N GLU A 106 -8.02 7.95 10.45
CA GLU A 106 -7.76 8.73 9.23
C GLU A 106 -8.93 8.65 8.25
N TYR A 107 -9.56 7.48 8.14
CA TYR A 107 -10.73 7.29 7.29
C TYR A 107 -11.99 7.92 7.90
N TYR A 108 -12.16 7.84 9.22
CA TYR A 108 -13.30 8.41 9.94
C TYR A 108 -12.89 9.62 10.76
N ASP A 109 -13.76 10.63 10.80
CA ASP A 109 -13.62 11.76 11.72
C ASP A 109 -14.04 11.39 13.15
N ARG A 110 -13.98 12.37 14.07
CA ARG A 110 -14.39 12.21 15.48
C ARG A 110 -15.88 11.87 15.69
N ASN A 111 -16.68 11.93 14.63
CA ASN A 111 -18.11 11.62 14.60
C ASN A 111 -18.39 10.28 13.89
N ASN A 112 -17.35 9.49 13.60
CA ASN A 112 -17.44 8.24 12.85
C ASN A 112 -18.03 8.42 11.45
N GLN A 113 -17.84 9.58 10.83
CA GLN A 113 -18.24 9.86 9.45
C GLN A 113 -17.02 9.83 8.52
N PRO A 114 -17.15 9.40 7.24
CA PRO A 114 -16.03 9.37 6.32
C PRO A 114 -15.38 10.76 6.15
N ASN A 115 -14.08 10.85 6.43
CA ASN A 115 -13.28 12.05 6.20
C ASN A 115 -12.89 12.12 4.72
N THR A 116 -13.71 12.83 3.94
CA THR A 116 -13.54 12.95 2.48
C THR A 116 -12.24 13.63 2.09
N GLU A 117 -11.72 14.56 2.89
CA GLU A 117 -10.44 15.23 2.65
C GLU A 117 -9.29 14.22 2.68
N ASN A 118 -9.23 13.40 3.73
CA ASN A 118 -8.21 12.36 3.89
C ASN A 118 -8.31 11.29 2.78
N ILE A 119 -9.54 10.85 2.48
CA ILE A 119 -9.78 9.87 1.40
C ILE A 119 -9.30 10.39 0.06
N GLU A 120 -9.63 11.63 -0.30
CA GLU A 120 -9.18 12.22 -1.57
C GLU A 120 -7.68 12.51 -1.58
N ARG A 121 -7.10 12.89 -0.44
CA ARG A 121 -5.64 13.03 -0.27
C ARG A 121 -4.93 11.70 -0.51
N LYS A 122 -5.46 10.59 0.01
CA LYS A 122 -4.92 9.25 -0.22
C LYS A 122 -4.98 8.87 -1.70
N LYS A 123 -6.11 9.07 -2.36
CA LYS A 123 -6.24 8.83 -3.81
C LYS A 123 -5.28 9.69 -4.63
N ALA A 124 -5.14 10.97 -4.28
CA ALA A 124 -4.22 11.88 -4.94
C ALA A 124 -2.76 11.46 -4.78
N ASN A 125 -2.39 10.79 -3.68
CA ASN A 125 -1.04 10.29 -3.45
C ASN A 125 -0.60 9.34 -4.58
N PHE A 126 -1.46 8.41 -5.00
CA PHE A 126 -1.15 7.45 -6.07
C PHE A 126 -1.24 8.02 -7.49
N ARG A 127 -1.57 9.31 -7.65
CA ARG A 127 -1.46 10.01 -8.94
C ARG A 127 -0.06 10.54 -9.20
N LYS A 128 0.84 10.51 -8.20
CA LYS A 128 2.24 10.92 -8.33
C LYS A 128 2.94 9.99 -9.32
N LYS A 129 3.64 10.56 -10.28
CA LYS A 129 4.39 9.80 -11.28
C LYS A 129 5.66 9.24 -10.64
N ILE A 130 5.87 7.95 -10.83
CA ILE A 130 7.07 7.23 -10.41
C ILE A 130 7.78 6.66 -11.64
N ILE A 131 9.10 6.59 -11.57
CA ILE A 131 9.95 6.01 -12.62
C ILE A 131 10.85 4.96 -11.96
N LEU A 132 11.04 3.81 -12.62
CA LEU A 132 12.01 2.80 -12.25
C LEU A 132 13.21 2.88 -13.20
N ASN A 133 14.43 2.91 -12.66
CA ASN A 133 15.63 2.85 -13.49
C ASN A 133 15.77 1.47 -14.15
N GLY A 134 15.90 1.45 -15.47
CA GLY A 134 16.11 0.21 -16.24
C GLY A 134 14.89 -0.71 -16.35
N GLY A 135 13.68 -0.19 -16.15
CA GLY A 135 12.45 -0.96 -16.34
C GLY A 135 11.18 -0.11 -16.29
N ASP A 136 10.05 -0.73 -16.58
CA ASP A 136 8.74 -0.09 -16.51
C ASP A 136 8.10 -0.27 -15.14
N THR A 137 7.19 0.65 -14.79
CA THR A 137 6.35 0.57 -13.59
C THR A 137 4.89 0.33 -13.98
N PHE A 138 4.13 -0.28 -13.08
CA PHE A 138 2.66 -0.30 -13.19
C PHE A 138 2.10 1.11 -13.31
N THR A 139 0.96 1.27 -13.99
CA THR A 139 0.20 2.53 -14.02
C THR A 139 -1.07 2.35 -13.20
N ILE A 140 -1.18 3.08 -12.09
CA ILE A 140 -2.38 3.08 -11.24
C ILE A 140 -3.44 4.00 -11.87
N LYS A 141 -4.65 3.48 -12.10
CA LYS A 141 -5.75 4.17 -12.80
C LYS A 141 -6.84 4.61 -11.82
N ASP A 142 -7.74 3.70 -11.44
CA ASP A 142 -8.73 3.97 -10.40
C ASP A 142 -8.16 3.64 -9.01
N VAL A 143 -8.53 4.47 -8.02
CA VAL A 143 -8.12 4.30 -6.63
C VAL A 143 -9.35 4.40 -5.74
N LYS A 144 -9.70 3.27 -5.13
CA LYS A 144 -10.69 3.18 -4.06
C LYS A 144 -9.98 3.09 -2.73
N VAL A 145 -10.62 3.60 -1.68
CA VAL A 145 -10.08 3.59 -0.32
C VAL A 145 -11.08 2.90 0.59
N MET A 146 -10.62 1.96 1.39
CA MET A 146 -11.41 1.34 2.47
C MET A 146 -10.80 1.70 3.83
N PRO A 147 -11.61 1.75 4.90
CA PRO A 147 -11.07 1.81 6.25
C PRO A 147 -10.37 0.49 6.60
N GLU A 148 -9.33 0.56 7.41
CA GLU A 148 -8.78 -0.62 8.09
C GLU A 148 -9.83 -1.25 9.03
N SER A 149 -9.55 -2.48 9.49
CA SER A 149 -10.37 -3.28 10.41
C SER A 149 -11.75 -3.73 9.88
N ILE A 150 -12.63 -2.83 9.45
CA ILE A 150 -14.03 -3.16 9.08
C ILE A 150 -14.11 -4.24 7.98
N PRO A 151 -13.34 -4.16 6.87
CA PRO A 151 -13.38 -5.20 5.84
C PRO A 151 -13.03 -6.60 6.36
N ALA A 152 -12.18 -6.72 7.38
CA ALA A 152 -11.79 -8.01 7.96
C ALA A 152 -12.92 -8.67 8.76
N GLY A 153 -13.81 -7.87 9.35
CA GLY A 153 -14.97 -8.34 10.12
C GLY A 153 -16.25 -8.46 9.29
N TYR A 154 -16.24 -8.07 8.01
CA TYR A 154 -17.45 -7.90 7.21
C TYR A 154 -18.25 -9.19 7.03
N GLU A 155 -17.59 -10.33 6.83
CA GLU A 155 -18.25 -11.64 6.74
C GLU A 155 -18.97 -12.01 8.03
N ALA A 156 -18.35 -11.76 9.20
CA ALA A 156 -19.02 -11.98 10.48
C ALA A 156 -20.20 -11.01 10.68
N LEU A 157 -20.00 -9.73 10.36
CA LEU A 157 -21.05 -8.69 10.48
C LEU A 157 -22.30 -9.00 9.66
N GLN A 158 -22.17 -9.67 8.51
CA GLN A 158 -23.33 -10.04 7.67
C GLN A 158 -24.25 -11.07 8.33
N GLU A 159 -23.74 -11.85 9.28
CA GLU A 159 -24.50 -12.89 9.99
C GLU A 159 -25.07 -12.41 11.33
N LEU A 160 -24.74 -11.19 11.76
CA LEU A 160 -25.20 -10.60 13.02
C LEU A 160 -26.58 -9.92 12.84
N ASP A 161 -27.39 -9.97 13.90
CA ASP A 161 -28.57 -9.11 13.99
C ASP A 161 -28.15 -7.64 14.15
N GLU A 162 -29.00 -6.69 13.73
CA GLU A 162 -28.72 -5.26 13.83
C GLU A 162 -28.50 -4.77 15.29
N LEU A 163 -28.98 -5.52 16.28
CA LEU A 163 -28.79 -5.23 17.71
C LEU A 163 -27.51 -5.85 18.29
N ASP A 164 -26.86 -6.75 17.57
CA ASP A 164 -25.58 -7.33 17.97
C ASP A 164 -24.42 -6.39 17.59
N SER A 165 -23.24 -6.67 18.14
CA SER A 165 -22.04 -5.90 17.81
C SER A 165 -20.80 -6.79 17.75
N LEU A 166 -19.90 -6.46 16.81
CA LEU A 166 -18.61 -7.12 16.65
C LEU A 166 -17.48 -6.21 17.17
N LEU A 167 -16.72 -6.70 18.15
CA LEU A 167 -15.47 -6.07 18.56
C LEU A 167 -14.32 -6.58 17.68
N ILE A 168 -13.74 -5.71 16.87
CA ILE A 168 -12.55 -6.01 16.05
C ILE A 168 -11.32 -5.44 16.77
N ILE A 169 -10.35 -6.29 17.08
CA ILE A 169 -9.08 -5.90 17.69
C ILE A 169 -7.98 -6.12 16.66
N ASP A 170 -7.41 -5.02 16.17
CA ASP A 170 -6.31 -5.02 15.20
C ASP A 170 -4.98 -4.69 15.89
N LEU A 171 -4.00 -5.58 15.75
CA LEU A 171 -2.66 -5.45 16.33
C LEU A 171 -1.62 -5.46 15.20
N GLY A 172 -1.21 -4.27 14.76
CA GLY A 172 -0.15 -4.08 13.79
C GLY A 172 1.27 -4.21 14.39
N ALA A 173 2.27 -4.36 13.52
CA ALA A 173 3.68 -4.32 13.90
C ALA A 173 4.12 -2.89 14.30
N PRO A 174 5.14 -2.78 15.16
CA PRO A 174 5.01 -2.28 16.52
C PRO A 174 4.56 -0.81 16.61
N HIS A 175 3.45 -0.64 17.33
CA HIS A 175 3.51 -0.10 18.69
C HIS A 175 2.91 -1.09 19.67
#